data_AF-A0A7D5T322-F1
#
_entry.id   AF-A0A7D5T322-F1
#
_cell.length_a   1.000
_cell.length_b   1.000
_cell.length_c   1.000
_cell.angle_alpha   90.00
_cell.angle_beta   90.00
_cell.angle_gamma   90.00
#
_symmetry.space_group_name_H-M   'P 1'
#
loop_
_entity.id
_entity.type
_entity.pdbx_description
1 polymer ?
#
loop_
_entity_poly.entity_id
_entity_poly.type
_entity_poly.pdbx_seq_one_letter_code
_entity_poly.pdbx_strand_id
1 'polypeptide(L)'
;MDPFHVLIATVLSHRTKDINTYRAAKQLFSRFDGPKEIAEADISTIEELVRPSGFYKVKARGIKSICIELVKRFDGQVPSSMEDLLTLPMVGRKTANCVLSYGFGQDGLCVDIHVHRISNRLGWVRTEHPDETEMELKRIVPRPLWCDINSALVRFGQKTCLPRNPKCSGCMLVRGCEHGRKVMGLND
;
A
#
# COMPACT_ATOMS: atom_id res chain seq x y z
N MET A 1 -12.93 -8.03 4.98
CA MET A 1 -12.28 -8.51 6.22
C MET A 1 -12.45 -7.42 7.28
N ASP A 2 -12.29 -7.68 8.57
CA ASP A 2 -12.35 -6.60 9.56
C ASP A 2 -11.26 -5.54 9.30
N PRO A 3 -11.61 -4.24 9.11
CA PRO A 3 -10.64 -3.17 8.85
C PRO A 3 -9.53 -3.07 9.90
N PHE A 4 -9.81 -3.35 11.17
CA PHE A 4 -8.80 -3.31 12.22
C PHE A 4 -7.72 -4.39 12.02
N HIS A 5 -8.15 -5.62 11.76
CA HIS A 5 -7.23 -6.71 11.42
C HIS A 5 -6.38 -6.39 10.19
N VAL A 6 -6.99 -5.80 9.13
CA VAL A 6 -6.27 -5.41 7.90
C VAL A 6 -5.23 -4.33 8.20
N LEU A 7 -5.59 -3.30 8.96
CA LEU A 7 -4.68 -2.20 9.31
C LEU A 7 -3.44 -2.71 10.05
N ILE A 8 -3.64 -3.45 11.13
CA ILE A 8 -2.54 -3.94 11.97
C ILE A 8 -1.70 -4.98 11.22
N ALA A 9 -2.32 -5.91 10.46
CA ALA A 9 -1.58 -6.85 9.62
C ALA A 9 -0.74 -6.14 8.54
N THR A 10 -1.27 -5.07 7.95
CA THR A 10 -0.54 -4.29 6.94
C THR A 10 0.68 -3.60 7.55
N VAL A 11 0.56 -3.00 8.74
CA VAL A 11 1.69 -2.43 9.48
C VAL A 11 2.72 -3.51 9.83
N LEU A 12 2.27 -4.68 10.30
CA LEU A 12 3.14 -5.81 10.59
C LEU A 12 3.90 -6.30 9.35
N SER A 13 3.31 -6.20 8.14
CA SER A 13 3.92 -6.61 6.87
C SER A 13 5.09 -5.73 6.40
N HIS A 14 5.28 -4.54 7.00
CA HIS A 14 6.37 -3.66 6.63
C HIS A 14 7.73 -4.35 6.78
N ARG A 15 8.43 -4.53 5.66
CA ARG A 15 9.77 -5.16 5.59
C ARG A 15 9.83 -6.54 6.25
N THR A 16 8.81 -7.37 6.07
CA THR A 16 8.81 -8.75 6.55
C THR A 16 8.14 -9.69 5.55
N LYS A 17 8.31 -10.99 5.76
CA LYS A 17 7.69 -12.03 4.92
C LYS A 17 6.28 -12.33 5.43
N ASP A 18 5.37 -12.68 4.52
CA ASP A 18 3.96 -12.95 4.84
C ASP A 18 3.77 -13.99 5.95
N ILE A 19 4.59 -15.05 5.96
CA ILE A 19 4.55 -16.08 7.01
C ILE A 19 4.83 -15.51 8.41
N ASN A 20 5.71 -14.51 8.51
CA ASN A 20 6.04 -13.85 9.76
C ASN A 20 4.98 -12.84 10.17
N THR A 21 4.40 -12.12 9.20
CA THR A 21 3.23 -11.26 9.41
C THR A 21 2.08 -12.08 9.99
N TYR A 22 1.75 -13.21 9.37
CA TYR A 22 0.68 -14.09 9.82
C TYR A 22 0.91 -14.59 11.25
N ARG A 23 2.12 -15.04 11.57
CA ARG A 23 2.47 -15.50 12.92
C ARG A 23 2.30 -14.39 13.97
N ALA A 24 2.85 -13.20 13.70
CA ALA A 24 2.74 -12.05 14.60
C ALA A 24 1.29 -11.57 14.78
N ALA A 25 0.54 -11.46 13.68
CA ALA A 25 -0.86 -11.07 13.70
C ALA A 25 -1.70 -12.07 14.50
N LYS A 26 -1.52 -13.37 14.26
CA LYS A 26 -2.22 -14.43 14.99
C LYS A 26 -1.94 -14.36 16.50
N GLN A 27 -0.67 -14.17 16.89
CA GLN A 27 -0.29 -14.03 18.30
C GLN A 27 -0.97 -12.80 18.94
N LEU A 28 -0.89 -11.64 18.27
CA LEU A 28 -1.47 -10.40 18.78
C LEU A 28 -3.00 -10.49 18.94
N PHE A 29 -3.71 -10.91 17.89
CA PHE A 29 -5.18 -10.99 17.91
C PHE A 29 -5.73 -12.15 18.75
N SER A 30 -4.90 -13.16 19.06
CA SER A 30 -5.30 -14.17 20.05
C SER A 30 -5.24 -13.67 21.49
N ARG A 31 -4.53 -12.55 21.74
CA ARG A 31 -4.34 -11.98 23.06
C ARG A 31 -5.23 -10.77 23.33
N PHE A 32 -5.57 -10.02 22.28
CA PHE A 32 -6.34 -8.78 22.37
C PHE A 32 -7.49 -8.77 21.37
N ASP A 33 -8.68 -8.42 21.85
CA ASP A 33 -9.92 -8.43 21.06
C ASP A 33 -10.11 -7.14 20.25
N GLY A 34 -9.39 -6.06 20.59
CA GLY A 34 -9.52 -4.80 19.86
C GLY A 34 -8.57 -3.68 20.27
N PRO A 35 -8.74 -2.48 19.70
CA PRO A 35 -7.85 -1.34 19.89
C PRO A 35 -7.72 -0.90 21.35
N LYS A 36 -8.80 -0.95 22.13
CA LYS A 36 -8.78 -0.50 23.53
C LYS A 36 -7.77 -1.29 24.37
N GLU A 37 -7.81 -2.60 24.27
CA GLU A 37 -6.92 -3.48 25.03
C GLU A 37 -5.46 -3.29 24.62
N ILE A 38 -5.18 -3.11 23.32
CA ILE A 38 -3.82 -2.85 22.83
C ILE A 38 -3.33 -1.46 23.27
N ALA A 39 -4.21 -0.46 23.32
CA ALA A 39 -3.88 0.88 23.79
C ALA A 39 -3.48 0.90 25.28
N GLU A 40 -4.10 0.03 26.09
CA GLU A 40 -3.84 -0.10 27.52
C GLU A 40 -2.70 -1.08 27.84
N ALA A 41 -2.42 -2.06 26.98
CA ALA A 41 -1.44 -3.12 27.20
C ALA A 41 0.02 -2.63 27.36
N ASP A 42 0.80 -3.30 28.19
CA ASP A 42 2.24 -3.04 28.32
C ASP A 42 2.97 -3.20 26.99
N ILE A 43 3.90 -2.27 26.72
CA ILE A 43 4.63 -2.27 25.45
C ILE A 43 5.48 -3.53 25.28
N SER A 44 6.04 -4.07 26.37
CA SER A 44 6.82 -5.32 26.37
C SER A 44 5.98 -6.50 25.89
N THR A 45 4.72 -6.61 26.34
CA THR A 45 3.79 -7.65 25.90
C THR A 45 3.54 -7.56 24.39
N ILE A 46 3.30 -6.36 23.86
CA ILE A 46 3.10 -6.17 22.41
C ILE A 46 4.39 -6.53 21.66
N GLU A 47 5.55 -6.09 22.16
CA GLU A 47 6.86 -6.40 21.56
C GLU A 47 7.12 -7.90 21.44
N GLU A 48 6.78 -8.69 22.47
CA GLU A 48 6.90 -10.14 22.47
C GLU A 48 6.01 -10.80 21.40
N LEU A 49 4.72 -10.41 21.36
CA LEU A 49 3.73 -10.97 20.43
C LEU A 49 4.07 -10.65 18.96
N VAL A 50 4.63 -9.47 18.69
CA VAL A 50 4.95 -9.06 17.31
C VAL A 50 6.40 -9.30 16.91
N ARG A 51 7.21 -9.90 17.80
CA ARG A 51 8.63 -10.23 17.58
C ARG A 51 8.90 -10.97 16.26
N PRO A 52 8.07 -11.94 15.82
CA PRO A 52 8.30 -12.64 14.56
C PRO A 52 8.33 -11.72 13.33
N SER A 53 7.66 -10.56 13.39
CA SER A 53 7.53 -9.64 12.26
C SER A 53 8.81 -8.85 11.94
N GLY A 54 9.84 -8.86 12.80
CA GLY A 54 11.05 -8.05 12.63
C GLY A 54 10.80 -6.55 12.78
N PHE A 55 11.82 -5.77 13.14
CA PHE A 55 11.66 -4.36 13.55
C PHE A 55 10.56 -4.17 14.63
N TYR A 56 10.36 -5.20 15.45
CA TYR A 56 9.18 -5.36 16.30
C TYR A 56 9.03 -4.25 17.33
N LYS A 57 10.13 -3.69 17.86
CA LYS A 57 10.08 -2.57 18.80
C LYS A 57 9.44 -1.32 18.19
N VAL A 58 9.77 -1.01 16.94
CA VAL A 58 9.20 0.13 16.21
C VAL A 58 7.73 -0.15 15.89
N LYS A 59 7.43 -1.36 15.39
CA LYS A 59 6.06 -1.79 15.07
C LYS A 59 5.16 -1.83 16.29
N ALA A 60 5.61 -2.36 17.43
CA ALA A 60 4.86 -2.42 18.67
C ALA A 60 4.47 -1.02 19.17
N ARG A 61 5.43 -0.08 19.17
CA ARG A 61 5.15 1.32 19.52
C ARG A 61 4.15 1.94 18.55
N GLY A 62 4.34 1.76 17.26
CA GLY A 62 3.42 2.30 16.25
C GLY A 62 2.02 1.71 16.36
N ILE A 63 1.88 0.39 16.53
CA ILE A 63 0.60 -0.30 16.73
C ILE A 63 -0.10 0.22 17.99
N LYS A 64 0.61 0.36 19.11
CA LYS A 64 0.05 0.94 20.33
C LYS A 64 -0.42 2.38 20.09
N SER A 65 0.39 3.20 19.43
CA SER A 65 0.02 4.58 19.08
C SER A 65 -1.20 4.64 18.14
N ILE A 66 -1.29 3.77 17.12
CA ILE A 66 -2.47 3.65 16.27
C ILE A 66 -3.70 3.39 17.15
N CYS A 67 -3.64 2.37 18.01
CA CYS A 67 -4.78 1.99 18.83
C CYS A 67 -5.21 3.10 19.80
N ILE A 68 -4.25 3.83 20.37
CA ILE A 68 -4.52 5.02 21.19
C ILE A 68 -5.28 6.09 20.37
N GLU A 69 -4.85 6.38 19.14
CA GLU A 69 -5.52 7.35 18.28
C GLU A 69 -6.92 6.89 17.87
N LEU A 70 -7.09 5.60 17.56
CA LEU A 70 -8.40 5.02 17.26
C LEU A 70 -9.37 5.20 18.43
N VAL A 71 -8.95 4.87 19.65
CA VAL A 71 -9.79 5.03 20.85
C VAL A 71 -10.12 6.50 21.12
N LYS A 72 -9.14 7.40 20.98
CA LYS A 72 -9.32 8.82 21.33
C LYS A 72 -10.16 9.60 20.32
N ARG A 73 -10.00 9.33 19.03
CA ARG A 73 -10.54 10.18 17.94
C ARG A 73 -11.61 9.48 17.10
N PHE A 74 -11.63 8.16 17.10
CA PHE A 74 -12.45 7.38 16.18
C PHE A 74 -13.30 6.31 16.91
N ASP A 75 -13.55 6.47 18.21
CA ASP A 75 -14.36 5.56 19.03
C ASP A 75 -13.94 4.08 18.94
N GLY A 76 -12.63 3.85 18.80
CA GLY A 76 -12.06 2.51 18.64
C GLY A 76 -12.31 1.88 17.27
N GLN A 77 -12.80 2.62 16.28
CA GLN A 77 -13.04 2.13 14.92
C GLN A 77 -11.99 2.66 13.94
N VAL A 78 -11.62 1.85 12.96
CA VAL A 78 -10.76 2.30 11.87
C VAL A 78 -11.56 3.25 10.97
N PRO A 79 -11.06 4.45 10.63
CA PRO A 79 -11.77 5.35 9.74
C PRO A 79 -11.76 4.84 8.29
N SER A 80 -12.82 5.12 7.54
CA SER A 80 -13.03 4.68 6.16
C SER A 80 -12.67 5.74 5.11
N SER A 81 -11.95 6.79 5.51
CA SER A 81 -11.48 7.88 4.64
C SER A 81 -9.96 7.85 4.49
N MET A 82 -9.45 8.22 3.32
CA MET A 82 -8.01 8.32 3.06
C MET A 82 -7.35 9.38 3.96
N GLU A 83 -7.99 10.53 4.12
CA GLU A 83 -7.48 11.65 4.90
C GLU A 83 -7.26 11.24 6.36
N ASP A 84 -8.26 10.64 6.99
CA ASP A 84 -8.17 10.20 8.38
C ASP A 84 -7.13 9.09 8.57
N LEU A 85 -7.11 8.10 7.66
CA LEU A 85 -6.13 7.01 7.70
C LEU A 85 -4.69 7.54 7.63
N LEU A 86 -4.42 8.55 6.80
CA LEU A 86 -3.10 9.17 6.70
C LEU A 86 -2.67 9.92 7.97
N THR A 87 -3.60 10.25 8.87
CA THR A 87 -3.26 10.82 10.19
C THR A 87 -2.75 9.77 11.18
N LEU A 88 -2.95 8.48 10.92
CA LEU A 88 -2.54 7.41 11.82
C LEU A 88 -1.02 7.13 11.70
N PRO A 89 -0.33 6.86 12.83
CA PRO A 89 1.10 6.58 12.78
C PRO A 89 1.39 5.30 12.00
N MET A 90 2.52 5.28 11.28
CA MET A 90 2.90 4.19 10.35
C MET A 90 1.97 3.97 9.15
N VAL A 91 0.92 4.78 8.97
CA VAL A 91 -0.01 4.65 7.85
C VAL A 91 0.35 5.65 6.76
N GLY A 92 1.10 5.17 5.77
CA GLY A 92 1.27 5.87 4.49
C GLY A 92 0.15 5.52 3.51
N ARG A 93 0.10 6.22 2.38
CA ARG A 93 -0.93 6.05 1.34
C ARG A 93 -1.14 4.61 0.87
N LYS A 94 -0.06 3.83 0.76
CA LYS A 94 -0.16 2.39 0.44
C LYS A 94 -0.90 1.61 1.52
N THR A 95 -0.55 1.81 2.80
CA THR A 95 -1.23 1.16 3.92
C THR A 95 -2.71 1.55 3.94
N ALA A 96 -3.00 2.84 3.79
CA ALA A 96 -4.38 3.34 3.74
C ALA A 96 -5.18 2.69 2.60
N ASN A 97 -4.62 2.63 1.39
CA ASN A 97 -5.27 1.95 0.26
C ASN A 97 -5.52 0.46 0.53
N CYS A 98 -4.61 -0.26 1.19
CA CYS A 98 -4.85 -1.65 1.59
C CYS A 98 -6.03 -1.77 2.58
N VAL A 99 -6.15 -0.84 3.53
CA VAL A 99 -7.26 -0.82 4.50
C VAL A 99 -8.58 -0.51 3.81
N LEU A 100 -8.63 0.52 2.97
CA LEU A 100 -9.83 0.87 2.20
C LEU A 100 -10.27 -0.28 1.30
N SER A 101 -9.32 -0.93 0.62
CA SER A 101 -9.63 -2.03 -0.30
C SER A 101 -10.02 -3.33 0.42
N TYR A 102 -9.17 -3.87 1.28
CA TYR A 102 -9.42 -5.19 1.90
C TYR A 102 -10.31 -5.13 3.14
N GLY A 103 -10.27 -4.01 3.86
CA GLY A 103 -11.09 -3.77 5.05
C GLY A 103 -12.49 -3.30 4.67
N PHE A 104 -12.59 -2.25 3.86
CA PHE A 104 -13.87 -1.61 3.52
C PHE A 104 -14.45 -2.01 2.16
N GLY A 105 -13.75 -2.82 1.36
CA GLY A 105 -14.22 -3.21 0.03
C GLY A 105 -14.30 -2.04 -0.95
N GLN A 106 -13.59 -0.94 -0.69
CA GLN A 106 -13.57 0.22 -1.58
C GLN A 106 -12.56 -0.01 -2.70
N ASP A 107 -12.94 0.32 -3.93
CA ASP A 107 -12.01 0.22 -5.06
C ASP A 107 -10.85 1.20 -4.88
N GLY A 108 -9.65 0.65 -4.71
CA GLY A 108 -8.42 1.40 -4.50
C GLY A 108 -7.45 1.19 -5.66
N LEU A 109 -7.20 2.25 -6.44
CA LEU A 109 -6.12 2.23 -7.41
C LEU A 109 -4.79 2.45 -6.68
N CYS A 110 -4.11 1.36 -6.33
CA CYS A 110 -2.82 1.45 -5.64
C CYS A 110 -1.72 1.89 -6.60
N VAL A 111 -1.15 3.07 -6.40
CA VAL A 111 0.04 3.51 -7.15
C VAL A 111 1.30 3.21 -6.35
N ASP A 112 2.15 2.35 -6.90
CA ASP A 112 3.51 2.12 -6.42
C ASP A 112 4.55 2.71 -7.37
N ILE A 113 5.84 2.45 -7.11
CA ILE A 113 6.94 2.94 -7.94
C ILE A 113 6.88 2.44 -9.40
N HIS A 114 6.24 1.29 -9.66
CA HIS A 114 6.06 0.75 -11.01
C HIS A 114 4.93 1.47 -11.70
N VAL A 115 3.75 1.52 -11.07
CA VAL A 115 2.57 2.19 -11.61
C VAL A 115 2.86 3.65 -11.91
N HIS A 116 3.46 4.38 -10.97
CA HIS A 116 3.83 5.79 -11.14
C HIS A 116 4.78 6.00 -12.33
N ARG A 117 5.92 5.29 -12.35
CA ARG A 117 6.92 5.41 -13.41
C ARG A 117 6.37 5.04 -14.79
N ILE A 118 5.63 3.92 -14.87
CA ILE A 118 5.17 3.37 -16.15
C ILE A 118 4.07 4.24 -16.72
N SER A 119 3.12 4.70 -15.90
CA SER A 119 2.04 5.57 -16.36
C SER A 119 2.58 6.89 -16.92
N ASN A 120 3.58 7.48 -16.25
CA ASN A 120 4.27 8.68 -16.76
C ASN A 120 5.06 8.39 -18.05
N ARG A 121 5.74 7.24 -18.16
CA ARG A 121 6.48 6.87 -19.38
C ARG A 121 5.58 6.59 -20.59
N LEU A 122 4.42 5.96 -20.34
CA LEU A 122 3.43 5.72 -21.38
C LEU A 122 2.81 7.03 -21.87
N GLY A 123 2.82 8.09 -21.05
CA GLY A 123 2.15 9.35 -21.34
C GLY A 123 0.68 9.37 -20.88
N TRP A 124 0.27 8.41 -20.05
CA TRP A 124 -1.09 8.36 -19.49
C TRP A 124 -1.33 9.50 -18.49
N VAL A 125 -0.28 9.88 -17.76
CA VAL A 125 -0.29 10.96 -16.76
C VAL A 125 1.01 11.75 -16.87
N ARG A 126 1.03 12.97 -16.31
CA ARG A 126 2.21 13.82 -16.18
C ARG A 126 2.23 14.41 -14.77
N THR A 127 2.84 13.69 -13.85
CA THR A 127 2.74 13.96 -12.40
C THR A 127 4.08 13.72 -11.74
N GLU A 128 4.41 14.48 -10.70
CA GLU A 128 5.67 14.33 -9.97
C GLU A 128 5.54 13.34 -8.81
N HIS A 129 4.33 13.22 -8.26
CA HIS A 129 4.10 12.42 -7.06
C HIS A 129 3.12 11.25 -7.31
N PRO A 130 3.30 10.10 -6.62
CA PRO A 130 2.44 8.93 -6.81
C PRO A 130 0.96 9.16 -6.51
N ASP A 131 0.64 10.10 -5.62
CA ASP A 131 -0.74 10.44 -5.26
C ASP A 131 -1.44 11.28 -6.32
N GLU A 132 -0.73 12.19 -6.96
CA GLU A 132 -1.20 12.85 -8.17
C GLU A 132 -1.46 11.82 -9.27
N THR A 133 -0.55 10.86 -9.47
CA THR A 133 -0.76 9.76 -10.43
C THR A 133 -2.01 8.96 -10.09
N GLU A 134 -2.26 8.68 -8.80
CA GLU A 134 -3.46 7.95 -8.38
C GLU A 134 -4.72 8.71 -8.79
N MET A 135 -4.77 10.02 -8.51
CA MET A 135 -5.91 10.86 -8.84
C MET A 135 -6.17 10.94 -10.35
N GLU A 136 -5.12 11.13 -11.15
CA GLU A 136 -5.25 11.18 -12.61
C GLU A 136 -5.62 9.81 -13.20
N LEU A 137 -5.02 8.72 -12.72
CA LEU A 137 -5.35 7.37 -13.19
C LEU A 137 -6.80 7.00 -12.88
N LYS A 138 -7.35 7.41 -11.73
CA LYS A 138 -8.76 7.20 -11.39
C LYS A 138 -9.73 7.87 -12.38
N ARG A 139 -9.29 8.91 -13.11
CA ARG A 139 -10.11 9.59 -14.14
C ARG A 139 -10.11 8.86 -15.48
N ILE A 140 -9.04 8.15 -15.82
CA ILE A 140 -8.86 7.54 -17.14
C ILE A 140 -8.99 6.02 -17.16
N VAL A 141 -8.70 5.34 -16.04
CA VAL A 141 -8.78 3.88 -15.93
C VAL A 141 -10.19 3.49 -15.51
N PRO A 142 -10.89 2.62 -16.26
CA PRO A 142 -12.18 2.08 -15.84
C PRO A 142 -12.12 1.46 -14.44
N ARG A 143 -13.10 1.78 -13.59
CA ARG A 143 -13.18 1.33 -12.19
C ARG A 143 -12.99 -0.19 -11.99
N PRO A 144 -13.55 -1.08 -12.84
CA PRO A 144 -13.32 -2.52 -12.72
C PRO A 144 -11.85 -2.95 -12.84
N LEU A 145 -10.99 -2.13 -13.44
CA LEU A 145 -9.57 -2.44 -13.66
C LEU A 145 -8.64 -1.89 -12.57
N TRP A 146 -9.16 -1.15 -11.58
CA TRP A 146 -8.32 -0.49 -10.56
C TRP A 146 -7.51 -1.47 -9.71
N CYS A 147 -8.05 -2.66 -9.45
CA CYS A 147 -7.34 -3.71 -8.72
C CYS A 147 -6.28 -4.41 -9.59
N ASP A 148 -6.57 -4.60 -10.88
CA ASP A 148 -5.73 -5.38 -11.79
C ASP A 148 -4.54 -4.59 -12.34
N ILE A 149 -4.71 -3.28 -12.52
CA ILE A 149 -3.70 -2.43 -13.14
C ILE A 149 -2.37 -2.44 -12.37
N ASN A 150 -2.41 -2.49 -11.03
CA ASN A 150 -1.19 -2.55 -10.22
C ASN A 150 -0.41 -3.83 -10.52
N SER A 151 -1.06 -4.99 -10.38
CA SER A 151 -0.44 -6.31 -10.64
C SER A 151 0.13 -6.42 -12.05
N ALA A 152 -0.59 -5.90 -13.05
CA ALA A 152 -0.15 -5.89 -14.44
C ALA A 152 1.09 -5.02 -14.64
N LEU A 153 1.07 -3.78 -14.15
CA LEU A 153 2.18 -2.83 -14.30
C LEU A 153 3.41 -3.20 -13.46
N VAL A 154 3.24 -3.81 -12.28
CA VAL A 154 4.35 -4.36 -11.50
C VAL A 154 5.06 -5.45 -12.30
N ARG A 155 4.32 -6.43 -12.83
CA ARG A 155 4.89 -7.52 -13.63
C ARG A 155 5.59 -6.98 -14.89
N PHE A 156 4.97 -6.03 -15.57
CA PHE A 156 5.55 -5.37 -16.74
C PHE A 156 6.81 -4.56 -16.40
N GLY A 157 6.79 -3.83 -15.28
CA GLY A 157 7.91 -3.02 -14.80
C GLY A 157 9.12 -3.82 -14.30
N GLN A 158 8.91 -5.06 -13.86
CA GLN A 158 9.97 -5.97 -13.44
C GLN A 158 10.64 -6.69 -14.62
N LYS A 159 9.93 -6.89 -15.74
CA LYS A 159 10.43 -7.67 -16.88
C LYS A 159 10.82 -6.83 -18.10
N THR A 160 10.10 -5.74 -18.35
CA THR A 160 10.19 -4.97 -19.60
C THR A 160 10.49 -3.49 -19.35
N CYS A 161 9.63 -2.77 -18.62
CA CYS A 161 9.79 -1.33 -18.36
C CYS A 161 10.65 -1.06 -17.11
N LEU A 162 11.90 -1.53 -17.17
CA LEU A 162 12.87 -1.46 -16.09
C LEU A 162 13.18 0.00 -15.69
N PRO A 163 13.52 0.28 -14.41
CA PRO A 163 13.89 1.62 -13.97
C PRO A 163 15.03 2.25 -14.78
N ARG A 164 16.05 1.45 -15.08
CA ARG A 164 17.19 1.79 -15.95
C ARG A 164 17.17 0.89 -17.17
N ASN A 165 17.51 1.44 -18.34
CA ASN A 165 17.59 0.72 -19.62
C ASN A 165 16.35 -0.15 -19.92
N PRO A 166 15.14 0.45 -20.01
CA PRO A 166 13.94 -0.31 -20.36
C PRO A 166 14.09 -1.00 -21.72
N LYS A 167 13.49 -2.19 -21.87
CA LYS A 167 13.59 -3.01 -23.07
C LYS A 167 12.63 -2.53 -24.17
N CYS A 168 12.78 -1.28 -24.60
CA CYS A 168 11.85 -0.61 -25.53
C CYS A 168 11.79 -1.28 -26.92
N SER A 169 12.90 -1.81 -27.43
CA SER A 169 12.98 -2.44 -28.76
C SER A 169 12.05 -3.65 -28.93
N GLY A 170 11.84 -4.43 -27.86
CA GLY A 170 10.92 -5.58 -27.83
C GLY A 170 9.60 -5.30 -27.11
N CYS A 171 9.29 -4.03 -26.80
CA CYS A 171 8.11 -3.68 -26.02
C CYS A 171 6.88 -3.58 -26.93
N MET A 172 5.84 -4.37 -26.65
CA MET A 172 4.58 -4.34 -27.40
C MET A 172 3.85 -2.99 -27.33
N LEU A 173 4.14 -2.18 -26.30
CA LEU A 173 3.54 -0.87 -26.11
C LEU A 173 4.34 0.27 -26.76
N VAL A 174 5.47 -0.01 -27.41
CA VAL A 174 6.43 1.03 -27.83
C VAL A 174 5.82 2.08 -28.76
N ARG A 175 4.93 1.68 -29.67
CA ARG A 175 4.27 2.58 -30.62
C ARG A 175 3.33 3.57 -29.94
N GLY A 176 2.68 3.16 -28.84
CA GLY A 176 1.78 4.01 -28.06
C GLY A 176 2.42 4.61 -26.81
N CYS A 177 3.75 4.51 -26.65
CA CYS A 177 4.47 4.92 -25.45
C CYS A 177 5.31 6.17 -25.75
N GLU A 178 4.99 7.30 -25.11
CA GLU A 178 5.73 8.56 -25.30
C GLU A 178 7.25 8.40 -25.06
N HIS A 179 7.64 7.74 -23.96
CA HIS A 179 9.06 7.48 -23.64
C HIS A 179 9.70 6.49 -24.61
N GLY A 180 8.98 5.41 -24.94
CA GLY A 180 9.46 4.35 -25.81
C GLY A 180 9.78 4.86 -27.21
N ARG A 181 8.91 5.69 -27.78
CA ARG A 181 9.13 6.33 -29.08
C ARG A 181 10.39 7.20 -29.10
N LYS A 182 10.59 8.02 -28.07
CA LYS A 182 11.80 8.85 -27.92
C LYS A 182 13.08 8.01 -27.86
N VAL A 183 13.06 6.93 -27.08
CA VAL A 183 14.20 6.01 -26.97
C VAL A 183 14.52 5.31 -28.29
N MET A 184 13.49 4.98 -29.08
CA MET A 184 13.64 4.24 -30.33
C MET A 184 13.78 5.13 -31.57
N GLY A 185 13.69 6.46 -31.43
CA GLY A 185 13.69 7.40 -32.56
C GLY A 185 12.48 7.22 -33.49
N LEU A 186 11.34 6.79 -32.96
CA LEU A 186 10.10 6.65 -33.74
C LEU A 186 9.41 8.01 -33.84
N ASN A 187 9.21 8.50 -35.06
CA ASN A 187 8.35 9.66 -35.34
C ASN A 187 6.90 9.21 -35.52
N ASP A 188 5.97 10.12 -35.24
CA ASP A 188 4.51 9.91 -35.31
C ASP A 188 4.04 9.44 -36.70
#